data_AF-A0A371IB29-F1
#
_entry.id   AF-A0A371IB29-F1
#
_cell.length_a   1.000
_cell.length_b   1.000
_cell.length_c   1.000
_cell.angle_alpha   90.00
_cell.angle_beta   90.00
_cell.angle_gamma   90.00
#
_symmetry.space_group_name_H-M   'P 1'
#
loop_
_entity.id
_entity.type
_entity.pdbx_description
1 polymer ?
#
loop_
_entity_poly.entity_id
_entity_poly.type
_entity_poly.pdbx_seq_one_letter_code
_entity_poly.pdbx_strand_id
1 'polypeptide(L)'
;FYGQVKRELIKAIPTLIIWGEHDQVFPLELGHRLKRHLEDNAQLVIIKNAGHAFNVEKAKEFYSILKSYLVDLQPPAESSPSKCQNNKSSNTKKMK
;
A
#
# COMPACT_ATOMS: atom_id res chain seq x y z
N PHE A 1 24.98 -12.80 -11.81
CA PHE A 1 24.80 -12.53 -10.36
C PHE A 1 24.13 -11.17 -10.10
N TYR A 2 24.73 -10.04 -10.52
CA TYR A 2 24.17 -8.68 -10.31
C TYR A 2 22.73 -8.49 -10.84
N GLY A 3 22.41 -9.05 -12.00
CA GLY A 3 21.08 -8.94 -12.60
C GLY A 3 19.95 -9.62 -11.83
N GLN A 4 20.23 -10.68 -11.05
CA GLN A 4 19.21 -11.35 -10.24
C GLN A 4 18.95 -10.56 -8.96
N VAL A 5 20.01 -10.14 -8.26
CA VAL A 5 19.91 -9.30 -7.06
C VAL A 5 19.16 -8.00 -7.35
N LYS A 6 19.43 -7.35 -8.49
CA LYS A 6 18.71 -6.13 -8.91
C LYS A 6 17.22 -6.39 -9.17
N ARG A 7 16.84 -7.55 -9.71
CA ARG A 7 15.42 -7.92 -9.93
C ARG A 7 14.68 -8.14 -8.62
N GLU A 8 15.30 -8.85 -7.67
CA GLU A 8 14.70 -9.07 -6.34
C GLU A 8 14.53 -7.73 -5.58
N LEU A 9 15.53 -6.84 -5.67
CA LEU A 9 15.44 -5.49 -5.07
C LEU A 9 14.30 -4.66 -5.64
N ILE A 10 14.08 -4.70 -6.96
CA ILE A 10 12.96 -4.00 -7.60
C ILE A 10 11.62 -4.58 -7.14
N LYS A 11 11.52 -5.90 -7.02
CA LYS A 11 10.31 -6.56 -6.53
C LYS A 11 9.99 -6.21 -5.08
N ALA A 12 10.99 -5.87 -4.25
CA ALA A 12 10.80 -5.53 -2.85
C ALA A 12 10.32 -4.09 -2.60
N ILE A 13 10.21 -3.24 -3.63
CA ILE A 13 9.76 -1.85 -3.48
C ILE A 13 8.24 -1.82 -3.30
N PRO A 14 7.71 -1.24 -2.21
CA PRO A 14 6.28 -1.01 -2.07
C PRO A 14 5.77 -0.22 -3.27
N THR A 15 4.79 -0.79 -3.97
CA THR A 15 4.27 -0.25 -5.23
C THR A 15 2.76 -0.09 -5.15
N LEU A 16 2.25 1.07 -5.54
CA LEU A 16 0.82 1.26 -5.80
C LEU A 16 0.58 1.30 -7.30
N ILE A 17 -0.32 0.44 -7.77
CA ILE A 17 -0.83 0.42 -9.13
C ILE A 17 -2.26 0.96 -9.09
N ILE A 18 -2.53 2.02 -9.86
CA ILE A 18 -3.87 2.59 -10.03
C ILE A 18 -4.29 2.38 -11.48
N TRP A 19 -5.51 1.87 -11.69
CA TRP A 19 -6.02 1.56 -13.03
C TRP A 19 -7.46 2.04 -13.19
N GLY A 20 -7.85 2.48 -14.39
CA GLY A 20 -9.24 2.76 -14.72
C GLY A 20 -9.98 1.48 -15.10
N GLU A 21 -11.18 1.26 -14.56
CA GLU A 21 -12.00 0.07 -14.86
C GLU A 21 -12.30 -0.13 -16.36
N HIS A 22 -12.41 0.96 -17.11
CA HIS A 22 -12.79 0.96 -18.52
C HIS A 22 -11.66 1.48 -19.43
N ASP A 23 -10.40 1.37 -19.01
CA ASP A 23 -9.25 1.77 -19.83
C ASP A 23 -9.26 1.05 -21.19
N GLN A 24 -9.46 1.83 -22.26
CA GLN A 24 -9.51 1.35 -23.66
C GLN A 24 -8.14 1.38 -24.34
N VAL A 25 -7.13 1.98 -23.72
CA VAL A 25 -5.75 2.05 -24.22
C VAL A 25 -4.96 0.84 -23.71
N PHE A 26 -5.08 0.56 -22.41
CA PHE A 26 -4.48 -0.61 -21.77
C PHE A 26 -5.53 -1.45 -21.05
N PRO A 27 -5.82 -2.68 -21.54
CA PRO A 27 -6.80 -3.56 -20.91
C PRO A 27 -6.47 -3.81 -19.44
N LEU A 28 -7.50 -3.83 -18.59
CA LEU A 28 -7.38 -4.05 -17.14
C LEU A 28 -6.59 -5.32 -16.75
N GLU A 29 -6.62 -6.36 -17.59
CA GLU A 29 -5.83 -7.57 -17.39
C GLU A 29 -4.32 -7.29 -17.27
N LEU A 30 -3.80 -6.24 -17.93
CA LEU A 30 -2.40 -5.83 -17.77
C LEU A 30 -2.10 -5.32 -16.36
N GLY A 31 -3.04 -4.59 -15.74
CA GLY A 31 -2.93 -4.18 -14.34
C GLY A 31 -2.86 -5.37 -13.39
N HIS A 32 -3.71 -6.38 -13.62
CA HIS A 32 -3.65 -7.64 -12.87
C HIS A 32 -2.35 -8.42 -13.10
N ARG A 33 -1.85 -8.47 -14.35
CA ARG A 33 -0.54 -9.09 -14.66
C ARG A 33 0.61 -8.41 -13.94
N LEU A 34 0.63 -7.07 -13.88
CA LEU A 34 1.63 -6.30 -13.14
C LEU A 34 1.57 -6.61 -11.64
N LYS A 35 0.37 -6.61 -11.05
CA LYS A 35 0.18 -7.01 -9.64
C LYS A 35 0.69 -8.44 -9.38
N ARG A 36 0.41 -9.40 -10.25
CA ARG A 36 0.94 -10.78 -10.12
C ARG A 36 2.47 -10.82 -10.21
N HIS A 37 3.09 -9.96 -11.01
CA HIS A 37 4.55 -9.93 -11.17
C HIS A 37 5.27 -9.34 -9.96
N LEU A 38 4.66 -8.36 -9.29
CA LEU A 38 5.19 -7.68 -8.11
C LEU A 38 4.76 -8.33 -6.78
N GLU A 39 3.92 -9.35 -6.85
CA GLU A 39 3.49 -10.17 -5.71
C GLU A 39 2.97 -9.28 -4.56
N ASP A 40 3.33 -9.55 -3.31
CA ASP A 40 2.77 -8.87 -2.13
C ASP A 40 3.22 -7.42 -1.97
N ASN A 41 4.28 -7.00 -2.67
CA ASN A 41 4.79 -5.64 -2.59
C ASN A 41 3.96 -4.63 -3.39
N ALA A 42 3.05 -5.11 -4.25
CA ALA A 42 2.15 -4.24 -4.99
C ALA A 42 0.73 -4.23 -4.43
N GLN A 43 0.10 -3.07 -4.42
CA GLN A 43 -1.34 -2.90 -4.23
C GLN A 43 -1.96 -2.45 -5.56
N LEU A 44 -3.05 -3.07 -5.98
CA LEU A 44 -3.78 -2.68 -7.18
C LEU A 44 -5.12 -2.08 -6.78
N VAL A 45 -5.34 -0.82 -7.16
CA VAL A 45 -6.60 -0.11 -6.95
C VAL A 45 -7.24 0.20 -8.30
N ILE A 46 -8.48 -0.23 -8.47
CA ILE A 46 -9.27 0.01 -9.68
C ILE A 46 -10.24 1.14 -9.41
N ILE A 47 -10.11 2.25 -10.15
CA ILE A 47 -11.03 3.37 -10.10
C ILE A 47 -12.25 3.04 -10.96
N LYS A 48 -13.41 2.98 -10.30
CA LYS A 48 -14.68 2.60 -10.91
C LYS A 48 -15.20 3.68 -11.86
N ASN A 49 -15.81 3.26 -12.96
CA ASN A 49 -16.37 4.17 -13.97
C ASN A 49 -15.33 5.20 -14.49
N ALA A 50 -14.09 4.77 -14.72
CA ALA A 50 -13.01 5.60 -15.25
C ALA A 50 -12.24 4.88 -16.36
N GLY A 51 -11.81 5.63 -17.36
CA GLY A 51 -10.98 5.18 -18.47
C GLY A 51 -9.49 5.37 -18.21
N HIS A 52 -8.73 5.54 -19.29
CA HIS A 52 -7.28 5.67 -19.24
C HIS A 52 -6.82 6.92 -18.47
N ALA A 53 -7.54 8.04 -18.61
CA ALA A 53 -7.22 9.30 -17.98
C ALA A 53 -7.92 9.45 -16.62
N PHE A 54 -7.93 8.38 -15.80
CA PHE A 54 -8.60 8.35 -14.50
C PHE A 54 -8.15 9.46 -13.54
N ASN A 55 -6.91 9.95 -13.67
CA ASN A 55 -6.38 11.08 -12.90
C ASN A 55 -7.08 12.41 -13.22
N VAL A 56 -7.66 12.53 -14.42
CA VAL A 56 -8.47 13.69 -14.83
C VAL A 56 -9.96 13.41 -14.62
N GLU A 57 -10.44 12.25 -15.06
CA GLU A 57 -11.85 11.85 -14.97
C GLU A 57 -12.35 11.72 -13.52
N LYS A 58 -11.48 11.26 -12.62
CA LYS A 58 -11.77 11.00 -11.19
C LYS A 58 -10.71 11.60 -10.28
N ALA A 59 -10.30 12.84 -10.56
CA ALA A 59 -9.20 13.53 -9.85
C ALA A 59 -9.28 13.46 -8.31
N LYS A 60 -10.48 13.62 -7.72
CA LYS A 60 -10.68 13.57 -6.27
C LYS A 60 -10.39 12.18 -5.69
N GLU A 61 -10.87 11.12 -6.35
CA GLU A 61 -10.69 9.74 -5.93
C GLU A 61 -9.23 9.33 -6.09
N PHE A 62 -8.63 9.63 -7.25
CA PHE A 62 -7.20 9.45 -7.51
C PHE A 62 -6.33 10.12 -6.43
N TYR A 63 -6.59 11.39 -6.12
CA TYR A 63 -5.84 12.12 -5.10
C TYR A 63 -6.00 11.52 -3.71
N SER A 64 -7.22 11.08 -3.34
CA SER A 64 -7.46 10.43 -2.05
C SER A 64 -6.68 9.13 -1.91
N ILE A 65 -6.67 8.29 -2.95
CA ILE A 65 -5.91 7.03 -2.99
C ILE A 65 -4.41 7.32 -2.85
N LEU A 66 -3.89 8.26 -3.64
CA LEU A 66 -2.47 8.63 -3.61
C LEU A 66 -2.05 9.17 -2.25
N LYS A 67 -2.87 10.05 -1.66
CA LYS A 67 -2.59 10.65 -0.36
C LYS A 67 -2.59 9.61 0.76
N SER A 68 -3.58 8.72 0.81
CA SER A 68 -3.61 7.63 1.80
C SER A 68 -2.36 6.77 1.67
N TYR A 69 -2.04 6.31 0.46
CA TYR A 69 -0.86 5.47 0.25
C TYR A 69 0.43 6.15 0.70
N LEU A 70 0.68 7.41 0.31
CA LEU A 70 1.92 8.11 0.66
C LEU A 70 2.03 8.51 2.14
N VAL A 71 0.91 8.81 2.80
CA VAL A 71 0.90 9.20 4.21
C VAL A 71 0.98 7.98 5.13
N ASP A 72 0.31 6.88 4.76
CA ASP A 72 0.33 5.62 5.51
C ASP A 72 1.63 4.83 5.31
N LEU A 73 2.41 5.16 4.27
CA LEU A 73 3.75 4.62 3.98
C LEU A 73 4.85 5.06 4.97
N GLN A 74 4.51 5.53 6.18
CA GLN A 74 5.54 5.93 7.15
C GLN A 74 6.63 4.85 7.25
N PRO A 75 7.91 5.21 7.03
CA PRO A 75 9.00 4.25 7.20
C PRO A 75 8.88 3.65 8.61
N PRO A 76 9.21 2.35 8.78
CA PRO A 76 9.07 1.70 10.08
C PRO A 76 9.79 2.58 11.10
N ALA A 77 9.03 3.14 12.04
CA ALA A 77 9.55 4.09 13.00
C ALA A 77 10.79 3.48 13.65
N GLU A 78 11.94 4.16 13.55
CA GLU A 78 13.16 3.73 14.19
C GLU A 78 12.84 3.40 15.65
N SER A 79 13.00 2.13 16.01
CA SER A 79 12.67 1.62 17.33
C SER A 79 13.49 2.39 18.37
N SER A 80 12.86 3.39 18.99
CA SER A 80 13.42 4.09 20.14
C SER A 80 13.48 3.10 21.31
N PRO A 81 14.57 3.07 22.10
CA PRO A 81 14.83 2.00 23.06
C PRO A 81 13.73 1.96 24.13
N SER A 82 13.18 0.76 24.33
CA SER A 82 12.13 0.42 25.29
C SER A 82 12.33 1.10 26.65
N LYS A 83 11.32 1.86 27.09
CA LYS A 83 11.21 2.24 28.50
C LYS A 83 10.96 0.98 29.35
N CYS A 84 11.87 0.72 30.28
CA CYS A 84 11.74 -0.30 31.31
C CYS A 84 10.42 -0.14 32.08
N GLN A 85 9.76 -1.28 32.30
CA GLN A 85 8.58 -1.44 33.13
C GLN A 85 8.92 -1.13 34.60
N ASN A 86 8.08 -0.36 35.28
CA ASN A 86 8.03 -0.33 36.73
C ASN A 86 6.59 -0.57 37.20
N ASN A 87 6.50 -1.64 37.98
CA ASN A 87 5.31 -2.30 38.49
C ASN A 87 4.62 -1.40 39.54
N LYS A 88 3.29 -1.42 39.61
CA LYS A 88 2.59 -1.29 40.90
C LYS A 88 1.21 -1.96 40.84
N SER A 89 1.07 -2.90 41.77
CA SER A 89 -0.10 -3.70 42.12
C SER A 89 -1.21 -2.84 42.73
N SER A 90 -2.46 -3.11 42.36
CA SER A 90 -3.60 -2.93 43.28
C SER A 90 -4.80 -3.76 42.79
N ASN A 91 -5.07 -4.80 43.57
CA ASN A 91 -6.17 -5.73 43.46
C ASN A 91 -7.30 -5.27 44.41
N THR A 92 -8.51 -4.99 43.93
CA THR A 92 -9.73 -5.02 44.76
C THR A 92 -10.98 -5.43 43.97
N LYS A 93 -11.24 -6.74 44.02
CA LYS A 93 -12.53 -7.46 44.13
C LYS A 93 -13.80 -6.60 44.29
N LYS A 94 -14.82 -6.82 43.44
CA LYS A 94 -16.24 -6.61 43.80
C LYS A 94 -17.13 -7.68 43.16
N MET A 95 -17.69 -8.55 44.01
CA MET A 95 -18.82 -9.43 43.72
C MET A 95 -19.96 -9.01 44.65
N LYS A 96 -21.18 -8.99 44.07
CA LYS A 96 -22.47 -8.55 44.63
C LYS A 96 -22.75 -7.06 44.56
#